data_AF-A0A9E5VU50-F1
#
_entry.id   AF-A0A9E5VU50-F1
#
_cell.length_a   1.000
_cell.length_b   1.000
_cell.length_c   1.000
_cell.angle_alpha   90.00
_cell.angle_beta   90.00
_cell.angle_gamma   90.00
#
_symmetry.space_group_name_H-M   'P 1'
#
loop_
_entity.id
_entity.type
_entity.pdbx_description
1 polymer ?
#
loop_
_entity_poly.entity_id
_entity_poly.type
_entity_poly.pdbx_seq_one_letter_code
_entity_poly.pdbx_strand_id
1 'polypeptide(L)'
;MTNPNRKRIFGDKVQFKSLSCAPVNELGVVYLFGVLHETFGFKIESIQAAFPDCIARRKIGPNRWEEVRIEFEYDSRSFVAHGHDADGVDVIVCWKHNWPSCPERIDIIELSTLAGHAEQVAAGTRTEKKLTAWQGFCQQKRLDGLDFADIARLWKKQEDNGEP
;
A
#
# COMPACT_ATOMS: atom_id res chain seq x y z
N MET A 1 17.87 -6.57 18.60
CA MET A 1 19.33 -6.67 18.34
C MET A 1 19.53 -6.82 16.84
N THR A 2 20.08 -5.83 16.14
CA THR A 2 20.35 -5.92 14.70
C THR A 2 21.80 -6.32 14.46
N ASN A 3 22.02 -7.51 13.90
CA ASN A 3 23.35 -7.96 13.51
C ASN A 3 23.84 -7.13 12.29
N PRO A 4 24.94 -6.35 12.40
CA PRO A 4 25.39 -5.45 11.34
C PRO A 4 25.86 -6.16 10.07
N ASN A 5 26.07 -7.49 10.12
CA ASN A 5 26.48 -8.30 8.97
C ASN A 5 25.32 -8.91 8.16
N ARG A 6 24.06 -8.61 8.48
CA ARG A 6 22.93 -9.14 7.72
C ARG A 6 22.79 -8.37 6.40
N LYS A 7 23.17 -9.01 5.28
CA LYS A 7 22.88 -8.52 3.93
C LYS A 7 21.37 -8.31 3.77
N ARG A 8 20.98 -7.18 3.18
CA ARG A 8 19.58 -6.93 2.82
C ARG A 8 19.19 -7.85 1.67
N ILE A 9 18.00 -8.45 1.77
CA ILE A 9 17.40 -9.26 0.72
C ILE A 9 16.43 -8.37 -0.05
N PHE A 10 16.50 -8.43 -1.37
CA PHE A 10 15.60 -7.72 -2.27
C PHE A 10 15.01 -8.73 -3.25
N GLY A 11 13.73 -8.54 -3.61
CA GLY A 11 13.10 -9.32 -4.66
C GLY A 11 13.57 -8.91 -6.04
N ASP A 12 13.02 -9.57 -7.06
CA ASP A 12 13.29 -9.25 -8.46
C ASP A 12 12.99 -7.79 -8.78
N LYS A 13 13.68 -7.24 -9.78
CA LYS A 13 13.39 -5.88 -10.23
C LYS A 13 11.99 -5.83 -10.82
N VAL A 14 11.19 -4.92 -10.30
CA VAL A 14 9.86 -4.60 -10.82
C VAL A 14 9.86 -3.15 -11.25
N GLN A 15 9.15 -2.82 -12.33
CA GLN A 15 9.02 -1.44 -12.79
C GLN A 15 7.89 -0.71 -12.05
N PHE A 16 7.78 -0.90 -10.73
CA PHE A 16 6.70 -0.34 -9.94
C PHE A 16 7.02 1.08 -9.45
N LYS A 17 6.04 1.99 -9.59
CA LYS A 17 6.10 3.44 -9.33
C LYS A 17 6.97 3.86 -8.14
N SER A 18 6.82 3.18 -7.01
CA SER A 18 7.47 3.54 -5.74
C SER A 18 8.22 2.39 -5.06
N LEU A 19 8.26 1.22 -5.69
CA LEU A 19 8.93 0.02 -5.19
C LEU A 19 9.78 -0.56 -6.31
N SER A 20 11.11 -0.45 -6.23
CA SER A 20 11.99 -0.89 -7.33
C SER A 20 12.27 -2.40 -7.36
N CYS A 21 11.84 -3.12 -6.32
CA CYS A 21 12.02 -4.56 -6.17
C CYS A 21 10.70 -5.19 -5.70
N ALA A 22 10.42 -6.40 -6.13
CA ALA A 22 9.25 -7.17 -5.68
C ALA A 22 9.23 -7.29 -4.14
N PRO A 23 8.03 -7.33 -3.53
CA PRO A 23 7.88 -7.72 -2.14
C PRO A 23 8.62 -9.03 -1.84
N VAL A 24 9.19 -9.12 -0.64
CA VAL A 24 9.82 -10.33 -0.11
C VAL A 24 9.24 -10.73 1.25
N ASN A 25 8.17 -10.04 1.66
CA ASN A 25 7.44 -10.21 2.91
C ASN A 25 6.06 -9.55 2.82
N GLU A 26 5.22 -9.76 3.83
CA GLU A 26 3.86 -9.22 3.96
C GLU A 26 3.83 -7.69 3.93
N LEU A 27 4.76 -7.01 4.62
CA LEU A 27 4.79 -5.54 4.63
C LEU A 27 4.98 -4.94 3.22
N GLY A 28 5.73 -5.61 2.35
CA GLY A 28 5.83 -5.22 0.94
C GLY A 28 4.51 -5.39 0.18
N VAL A 29 3.72 -6.42 0.51
CA VAL A 29 2.37 -6.64 -0.05
C VAL A 29 1.41 -5.56 0.42
N VAL A 30 1.39 -5.25 1.72
CA VAL A 30 0.60 -4.15 2.31
C VAL A 30 0.91 -2.84 1.60
N TYR A 31 2.19 -2.51 1.44
CA TYR A 31 2.61 -1.29 0.74
C TYR A 31 2.12 -1.27 -0.72
N LEU A 32 2.35 -2.36 -1.44
CA LEU A 32 2.01 -2.46 -2.86
C LEU A 32 0.50 -2.30 -3.07
N PHE A 33 -0.32 -3.00 -2.27
CA PHE A 33 -1.77 -2.82 -2.29
C PHE A 33 -2.17 -1.40 -1.90
N GLY A 34 -1.55 -0.80 -0.87
CA GLY A 34 -1.79 0.58 -0.47
C GLY A 34 -1.51 1.62 -1.56
N VAL A 35 -0.68 1.31 -2.56
CA VAL A 35 -0.48 2.17 -3.73
C VAL A 35 -1.44 1.83 -4.88
N LEU A 36 -1.97 0.61 -4.94
CA LEU A 36 -2.80 0.10 -6.03
C LEU A 36 -4.30 -0.03 -5.70
N HIS A 37 -4.73 0.17 -4.46
CA HIS A 37 -6.08 -0.16 -4.00
C HIS A 37 -7.18 0.52 -4.84
N GLU A 38 -6.94 1.74 -5.33
CA GLU A 38 -7.90 2.44 -6.19
C GLU A 38 -8.08 1.77 -7.55
N THR A 39 -7.01 1.20 -8.12
CA THR A 39 -7.07 0.43 -9.37
C THR A 39 -7.91 -0.84 -9.20
N PHE A 40 -7.90 -1.42 -8.01
CA PHE A 40 -8.73 -2.56 -7.64
C PHE A 40 -10.15 -2.16 -7.18
N GLY A 41 -10.49 -0.87 -7.19
CA GLY A 41 -11.83 -0.39 -6.82
C GLY A 41 -12.10 -0.33 -5.32
N PHE A 42 -11.06 -0.40 -4.48
CA PHE A 42 -11.18 -0.31 -3.03
C PHE A 42 -10.91 1.11 -2.52
N LYS A 43 -11.54 1.46 -1.40
CA LYS A 43 -11.17 2.57 -0.53
C LYS A 43 -10.78 2.00 0.82
N ILE A 44 -9.55 2.26 1.25
CA ILE A 44 -9.02 1.80 2.54
C ILE A 44 -9.58 2.70 3.64
N GLU A 45 -10.20 2.10 4.67
CA GLU A 45 -10.74 2.80 5.83
C GLU A 45 -9.81 2.65 7.05
N SER A 46 -9.22 1.46 7.25
CA SER A 46 -8.23 1.23 8.31
C SER A 46 -7.25 0.10 7.96
N ILE A 47 -6.06 0.18 8.55
CA ILE A 47 -5.05 -0.87 8.56
C ILE A 47 -4.61 -1.07 10.02
N GLN A 48 -4.49 -2.32 10.44
CA GLN A 48 -4.14 -2.72 11.80
C GLN A 48 -3.22 -3.94 11.78
N ALA A 49 -2.66 -4.27 12.95
CA ALA A 49 -1.82 -5.46 13.12
C ALA A 49 -2.60 -6.69 13.63
N ALA A 50 -3.86 -6.49 14.00
CA ALA A 50 -4.74 -7.56 14.45
C ALA A 50 -5.60 -8.03 13.28
N PHE A 51 -5.90 -9.32 13.24
CA PHE A 51 -6.78 -9.90 12.24
C PHE A 51 -8.21 -9.29 12.29
N PRO A 52 -8.83 -8.94 11.14
CA PRO A 52 -8.21 -8.86 9.80
C PRO A 52 -7.33 -7.60 9.67
N ASP A 53 -6.27 -7.67 8.88
CA ASP A 53 -5.28 -6.60 8.74
C ASP A 53 -5.86 -5.27 8.22
N CYS A 54 -6.91 -5.31 7.41
CA CYS A 54 -7.43 -4.14 6.73
C CYS A 54 -8.95 -4.17 6.58
N ILE A 55 -9.56 -3.01 6.86
CA ILE A 55 -10.95 -2.75 6.51
C ILE A 55 -10.95 -1.79 5.34
N ALA A 56 -11.59 -2.22 4.26
CA ALA A 56 -11.82 -1.42 3.08
C ALA A 56 -13.31 -1.39 2.75
N ARG A 57 -13.67 -0.58 1.77
CA ARG A 57 -14.97 -0.66 1.11
C ARG A 57 -14.82 -0.71 -0.40
N ARG A 58 -15.72 -1.42 -1.06
CA ARG A 58 -15.86 -1.42 -2.52
C ARG A 58 -17.28 -1.03 -2.93
N LYS A 59 -17.41 -0.50 -4.14
CA LYS A 59 -18.69 0.01 -4.64
C LYS A 59 -19.49 -1.12 -5.29
N ILE A 60 -20.73 -1.32 -4.87
CA ILE A 60 -21.64 -2.36 -5.39
C ILE A 60 -22.86 -1.79 -6.13
N GLY A 61 -22.88 -0.47 -6.35
CA GLY A 61 -23.91 0.20 -7.13
C GLY A 61 -23.91 1.72 -6.94
N PRO A 62 -24.86 2.42 -7.56
CA PRO A 62 -25.07 3.85 -7.32
C PRO A 62 -25.32 4.09 -5.83
N ASN A 63 -24.48 4.92 -5.19
CA ASN A 63 -24.56 5.25 -3.76
C ASN A 63 -24.59 4.04 -2.80
N ARG A 64 -24.07 2.87 -3.23
CA ARG A 64 -23.97 1.68 -2.39
C ARG A 64 -22.53 1.18 -2.31
N TRP A 65 -22.10 0.94 -1.08
CA TRP A 65 -20.79 0.43 -0.72
C TRP A 65 -20.97 -0.74 0.23
N GLU A 66 -20.06 -1.69 0.15
CA GLU A 66 -19.96 -2.76 1.15
C GLU A 66 -18.60 -2.69 1.83
N GLU A 67 -18.59 -3.06 3.10
CA GLU A 67 -17.36 -3.32 3.85
C GLU A 67 -16.70 -4.59 3.32
N VAL A 68 -15.37 -4.59 3.29
CA VAL A 68 -14.55 -5.72 2.87
C VAL A 68 -13.41 -5.87 3.88
N ARG A 69 -13.35 -7.04 4.51
CA ARG A 69 -12.29 -7.44 5.43
C ARG A 69 -11.18 -8.11 4.64
N ILE A 70 -10.00 -7.53 4.68
CA ILE A 70 -8.84 -7.93 3.89
C ILE A 70 -7.74 -8.43 4.82
N GLU A 71 -7.21 -9.62 4.52
CA GLU A 71 -5.96 -10.11 5.12
C GLU A 71 -4.81 -10.00 4.12
N PHE A 72 -3.64 -9.57 4.58
CA PHE A 72 -2.45 -9.49 3.75
C PHE A 72 -1.52 -10.65 4.03
N GLU A 73 -1.09 -11.33 2.98
CA GLU A 73 -0.17 -12.45 3.11
C GLU A 73 0.97 -12.35 2.08
N TYR A 74 2.16 -12.83 2.41
CA TYR A 74 3.17 -12.99 1.36
C TYR A 74 2.78 -14.17 0.45
N ASP A 75 2.59 -15.33 1.07
CA ASP A 75 2.07 -16.54 0.46
C ASP A 75 0.65 -16.80 0.99
N SER A 76 -0.36 -16.96 0.14
CA SER A 76 -1.75 -17.07 0.61
C SER A 76 -2.01 -18.20 1.61
N ARG A 77 -1.19 -19.26 1.63
CA ARG A 77 -1.30 -20.35 2.60
C ARG A 77 -0.89 -19.95 4.03
N SER A 78 -0.16 -18.85 4.18
CA SER A 78 0.22 -18.32 5.49
C SER A 78 -1.00 -18.01 6.35
N PHE A 79 -2.12 -17.62 5.74
CA PHE A 79 -3.42 -17.46 6.40
C PHE A 79 -3.80 -18.67 7.27
N VAL A 80 -3.62 -19.88 6.73
CA VAL A 80 -3.90 -21.14 7.43
C VAL A 80 -2.84 -21.41 8.51
N ALA A 81 -1.58 -21.10 8.22
CA ALA A 81 -0.49 -21.28 9.19
C ALA A 81 -0.62 -20.35 10.40
N HIS A 82 -1.16 -19.16 10.21
CA HIS A 82 -1.47 -18.20 11.28
C HIS A 82 -2.73 -18.56 12.09
N GLY A 83 -3.56 -19.48 11.57
CA GLY A 83 -4.76 -19.95 12.25
C GLY A 83 -5.92 -18.95 12.21
N HIS A 84 -5.98 -18.10 11.19
CA HIS A 84 -7.05 -17.14 11.01
C HIS A 84 -8.38 -17.82 10.66
N ASP A 85 -9.47 -17.21 11.12
CA ASP A 85 -10.82 -17.68 10.86
C ASP A 85 -11.27 -17.24 9.46
N ALA A 86 -11.60 -18.21 8.60
CA ALA A 86 -12.07 -17.98 7.24
C ALA A 86 -13.42 -17.25 7.17
N ASP A 87 -14.19 -17.20 8.26
CA ASP A 87 -15.43 -16.40 8.33
C ASP A 87 -15.16 -14.92 8.69
N GLY A 88 -13.93 -14.63 9.14
CA GLY A 88 -13.45 -13.30 9.49
C GLY A 88 -12.89 -12.47 8.32
N VAL A 89 -12.79 -13.06 7.13
CA VAL A 89 -12.14 -12.45 5.96
C VAL A 89 -13.02 -12.58 4.73
N ASP A 90 -12.99 -11.56 3.87
CA ASP A 90 -13.69 -11.54 2.59
C ASP A 90 -12.70 -11.64 1.42
N VAL A 91 -11.50 -11.06 1.59
CA VAL A 91 -10.44 -11.03 0.57
C VAL A 91 -9.09 -11.35 1.21
N ILE A 92 -8.29 -12.19 0.56
CA ILE A 92 -6.85 -12.29 0.85
C ILE A 92 -6.08 -11.63 -0.29
N VAL A 93 -5.30 -10.62 0.05
CA VAL A 93 -4.37 -9.98 -0.88
C VAL A 93 -2.98 -10.58 -0.62
N CYS A 94 -2.40 -11.23 -1.63
CA CYS A 94 -1.11 -11.88 -1.48
C CYS A 94 -0.12 -11.57 -2.59
N TRP A 95 1.18 -11.73 -2.33
CA TRP A 95 2.17 -11.71 -3.41
C TRP A 95 2.04 -12.95 -4.29
N LYS A 96 1.95 -14.13 -3.68
CA LYS A 96 1.84 -15.42 -4.37
C LYS A 96 0.67 -16.24 -3.83
N HIS A 97 -0.21 -16.68 -4.73
CA HIS A 97 -1.27 -17.59 -4.36
C HIS A 97 -0.78 -19.05 -4.41
N ASN A 98 -0.84 -19.74 -3.28
CA ASN A 98 -0.39 -21.14 -3.16
C ASN A 98 -1.28 -21.98 -2.22
N TRP A 99 -2.52 -21.54 -1.98
CA TRP A 99 -3.51 -22.24 -1.18
C TRP A 99 -4.68 -22.73 -2.05
N PRO A 100 -4.55 -23.89 -2.71
CA PRO A 100 -5.56 -24.38 -3.67
C PRO A 100 -6.87 -24.83 -3.02
N SER A 101 -6.88 -25.09 -1.72
CA SER A 101 -8.09 -25.43 -0.95
C SER A 101 -8.73 -24.21 -0.28
N CYS A 102 -8.39 -23.00 -0.75
CA CYS A 102 -9.04 -21.77 -0.28
C CYS A 102 -10.55 -21.84 -0.57
N PRO A 103 -11.42 -21.55 0.41
CA PRO A 103 -12.85 -21.53 0.18
C PRO A 103 -13.27 -20.54 -0.91
N GLU A 104 -14.20 -20.95 -1.79
CA GLU A 104 -14.67 -20.13 -2.93
C GLU A 104 -15.29 -18.78 -2.53
N ARG A 105 -15.71 -18.62 -1.27
CA ARG A 105 -16.24 -17.35 -0.75
C ARG A 105 -15.19 -16.28 -0.51
N ILE A 106 -13.91 -16.66 -0.42
CA ILE A 106 -12.80 -15.74 -0.16
C ILE A 106 -12.21 -15.35 -1.51
N ASP A 107 -12.27 -14.06 -1.84
CA ASP A 107 -11.64 -13.53 -3.04
C ASP A 107 -10.11 -13.51 -2.87
N ILE A 108 -9.36 -13.96 -3.88
CA ILE A 108 -7.89 -13.91 -3.88
C ILE A 108 -7.42 -12.85 -4.86
N ILE A 109 -6.64 -11.89 -4.35
CA ILE A 109 -5.93 -10.90 -5.17
C ILE A 109 -4.43 -11.25 -5.14
N GLU A 110 -3.94 -11.88 -6.20
CA GLU A 110 -2.52 -12.17 -6.37
C GLU A 110 -1.79 -11.01 -7.05
N LEU A 111 -1.03 -10.24 -6.29
CA LEU A 111 -0.36 -9.04 -6.79
C LEU A 111 0.75 -9.35 -7.80
N SER A 112 1.45 -10.49 -7.69
CA SER A 112 2.53 -10.83 -8.63
C SER A 112 2.05 -11.01 -10.07
N THR A 113 0.79 -11.40 -10.28
CA THR A 113 0.18 -11.58 -11.60
C THR A 113 -0.55 -10.33 -12.08
N LEU A 114 -1.04 -9.49 -11.15
CA LEU A 114 -1.83 -8.31 -11.45
C LEU A 114 -1.03 -7.00 -11.53
N ALA A 115 0.14 -6.92 -10.89
CA ALA A 115 0.90 -5.68 -10.73
C ALA A 115 1.21 -4.99 -12.07
N GLY A 116 1.64 -5.75 -13.09
CA GLY A 116 1.97 -5.18 -14.40
C GLY A 116 0.78 -4.53 -15.12
N HIS A 117 -0.41 -5.12 -15.02
CA HIS A 117 -1.63 -4.53 -15.60
C HIS A 117 -2.16 -3.37 -14.77
N ALA A 118 -2.16 -3.52 -13.44
CA ALA A 118 -2.64 -2.49 -12.52
C ALA A 118 -1.83 -1.19 -12.64
N GLU A 119 -0.52 -1.32 -12.89
CA GLU A 119 0.36 -0.18 -13.16
C GLU A 119 0.02 0.54 -14.47
N GLN A 120 -0.26 -0.17 -15.57
CA GLN A 120 -0.59 0.47 -16.84
C GLN A 120 -1.84 1.34 -16.71
N VAL A 121 -2.84 0.83 -15.96
CA VAL A 121 -4.06 1.58 -15.63
C VAL A 121 -3.73 2.78 -14.73
N ALA A 122 -2.89 2.62 -13.72
CA ALA A 122 -2.46 3.70 -12.83
C ALA A 122 -1.53 4.73 -13.51
N ALA A 123 -0.81 4.35 -14.55
CA ALA A 123 0.09 5.21 -15.33
C ALA A 123 -0.67 6.02 -16.39
N GLY A 124 -1.78 5.48 -16.92
CA GLY A 124 -2.65 6.19 -17.88
C GLY A 124 -3.32 7.45 -17.32
N THR A 125 -3.27 7.65 -16.00
CA THR A 125 -3.73 8.86 -15.31
C THR A 125 -2.61 9.86 -14.99
N ARG A 126 -1.38 9.65 -15.51
CA ARG A 126 -0.25 10.57 -15.32
C ARG A 126 -0.52 11.93 -15.95
N THR A 127 -0.63 12.95 -15.10
CA THR A 127 -0.33 14.34 -15.44
C THR A 127 1.13 14.64 -15.08
N GLU A 128 1.83 15.46 -15.87
CA GLU A 128 3.15 15.99 -15.49
C GLU A 128 3.04 16.69 -14.13
N LYS A 129 3.69 16.13 -13.12
CA LYS A 129 3.60 16.65 -11.76
C LYS A 129 4.54 17.85 -11.61
N LYS A 130 3.98 19.07 -11.72
CA LYS A 130 4.59 20.26 -11.12
C LYS A 130 4.59 20.09 -9.60
N LEU A 131 5.69 20.49 -8.95
CA LEU A 131 5.76 20.51 -7.50
C LEU A 131 4.67 21.45 -6.97
N THR A 132 3.98 21.02 -5.92
CA THR A 132 3.15 21.92 -5.11
C THR A 132 4.04 22.90 -4.35
N ALA A 133 3.48 24.03 -3.90
CA ALA A 133 4.20 25.02 -3.11
C ALA A 133 4.87 24.39 -1.88
N TRP A 134 4.14 23.56 -1.13
CA TRP A 134 4.67 22.76 -0.03
C TRP A 134 5.85 21.88 -0.43
N GLN A 135 5.73 21.13 -1.53
CA GLN A 135 6.80 20.23 -1.99
C GLN A 135 8.07 21.00 -2.38
N GLY A 136 7.93 22.12 -3.09
CA GLY A 136 9.04 22.99 -3.43
C GLY A 136 9.71 23.58 -2.19
N PHE A 137 8.90 24.06 -1.24
CA PHE A 137 9.38 24.60 0.03
C PHE A 137 10.15 23.56 0.85
N CYS A 138 9.57 22.37 1.07
CA CYS A 138 10.24 21.27 1.76
C CYS A 138 11.55 20.88 1.08
N GLN A 139 11.56 20.81 -0.25
CA GLN A 139 12.76 20.47 -0.99
C GLN A 139 13.87 21.50 -0.73
N GLN A 140 13.57 22.80 -0.87
CA GLN A 140 14.54 23.85 -0.62
C GLN A 140 15.06 23.81 0.82
N LYS A 141 14.17 23.77 1.81
CA LYS A 141 14.59 23.81 3.22
C LYS A 141 15.39 22.58 3.67
N ARG A 142 15.10 21.39 3.13
CA ARG A 142 15.97 20.23 3.35
C ARG A 142 17.36 20.41 2.74
N LEU A 143 17.44 21.02 1.56
CA LEU A 143 18.73 21.33 0.92
C LEU A 143 19.51 22.40 1.71
N ASP A 144 18.81 23.31 2.38
CA ASP A 144 19.38 24.28 3.32
C ASP A 144 19.82 23.63 4.67
N GLY A 145 19.58 22.33 4.86
CA GLY A 145 20.02 21.55 6.02
C GLY A 145 19.01 21.45 7.17
N LEU A 146 17.78 21.90 6.99
CA LEU A 146 16.74 21.80 8.02
C LEU A 146 16.14 20.39 8.07
N ASP A 147 15.75 19.97 9.28
CA ASP A 147 14.98 18.75 9.47
C ASP A 147 13.48 18.95 9.18
N PHE A 148 12.72 17.86 9.09
CA PHE A 148 11.29 17.93 8.77
C PHE A 148 10.45 18.61 9.87
N ALA A 149 10.89 18.61 11.12
CA ALA A 149 10.17 19.25 12.21
C ALA A 149 10.27 20.78 12.10
N ASP A 150 11.45 21.30 11.79
CA ASP A 150 11.67 22.72 11.53
C ASP A 150 10.94 23.19 10.27
N ILE A 151 10.99 22.40 9.20
CA ILE A 151 10.29 22.70 7.95
C ILE A 151 8.79 22.82 8.17
N ALA A 152 8.18 21.87 8.91
CA ALA A 152 6.76 21.90 9.20
C ALA A 152 6.37 23.13 10.04
N ARG A 153 7.21 23.50 11.04
CA ARG A 153 6.99 24.71 11.85
C ARG A 153 7.04 25.98 11.02
N LEU A 154 8.01 26.08 10.11
CA LEU A 154 8.17 27.25 9.25
C LEU A 154 7.04 27.41 8.25
N TRP A 155 6.59 26.31 7.63
CA TRP A 155 5.46 26.33 6.71
C TRP A 155 4.17 26.77 7.39
N LYS A 156 3.86 26.19 8.56
CA LYS A 156 2.68 26.58 9.34
C LYS A 156 2.68 28.08 9.66
N LYS A 157 3.86 28.63 10.00
CA LYS A 157 4.02 30.06 10.26
C LYS A 157 3.78 30.93 9.00
N GLN A 158 4.13 30.45 7.80
CA GLN A 158 3.82 31.16 6.55
C GLN A 158 2.33 31.14 6.25
N GLU A 159 1.67 29.98 6.39
CA GLU A 159 0.22 29.86 6.18
C GLU A 159 -0.58 30.73 7.15
N ASP A 160 -0.18 30.77 8.43
CA ASP A 160 -0.81 31.61 9.47
C ASP A 160 -0.63 33.12 9.20
N ASN A 161 0.42 33.51 8.47
CA ASN A 161 0.72 34.90 8.12
C ASN A 161 0.11 35.33 6.77
N GLY A 162 -0.56 34.44 6.05
CA GLY A 162 -1.16 34.72 4.74
C GLY A 162 -0.13 34.96 3.63
N GLU A 163 1.11 34.51 3.82
CA GLU A 163 2.11 34.49 2.74
C GLU A 163 1.92 33.21 1.92
N PRO A 164 1.93 33.29 0.57
CA PRO A 164 1.66 32.14 -0.31
C PRO A 164 2.72 31.03 -0.22
#